data_AF-A0AAU3R5C4-F1
#
_entry.id   AF-A0AAU3R5C4-F1
#
_cell.length_a   1.000
_cell.length_b   1.000
_cell.length_c   1.000
_cell.angle_alpha   90.00
_cell.angle_beta   90.00
_cell.angle_gamma   90.00
#
_symmetry.space_group_name_H-M   'P 1'
#
loop_
_entity.id
_entity.type
_entity.pdbx_description
1 polymer ?
#
loop_
_entity_poly.entity_id
_entity_poly.type
_entity_poly.pdbx_seq_one_letter_code
_entity_poly.pdbx_strand_id
1 'polypeptide(L)' 'MFVANGDGDGDPMVLPRYSHLLAGLLPQARLKIYPDSAHGSLFQHHAEFAAGVEAFLTDSQ' A
#
# COMPACT_ATOMS: atom_id res chain seq x y z
N MET A 1 -8.64 2.26 7.18
CA MET A 1 -7.38 1.50 7.18
C MET A 1 -6.56 1.86 5.95
N PHE A 2 -5.24 1.95 6.04
CA PHE A 2 -4.35 2.17 4.89
C PHE A 2 -3.57 0.89 4.58
N VAL A 3 -3.64 0.43 3.34
CA VAL A 3 -2.98 -0.79 2.83
C VAL A 3 -2.05 -0.38 1.69
N ALA A 4 -0.81 -0.82 1.73
CA ALA A 4 0.20 -0.49 0.73
C ALA A 4 0.98 -1.73 0.30
N ASN A 5 1.31 -1.84 -0.99
CA ASN A 5 2.19 -2.87 -1.53
C ASN A 5 2.83 -2.40 -2.86
N GLY A 6 3.84 -3.11 -3.36
CA GLY A 6 4.40 -2.90 -4.70
C GLY A 6 3.92 -3.94 -5.70
N ASP A 7 3.76 -3.53 -6.96
CA ASP A 7 3.65 -4.44 -8.12
C ASP A 7 4.99 -4.52 -8.90
N GLY A 8 5.01 -5.18 -10.07
CA GLY A 8 6.20 -5.47 -10.87
C GLY A 8 6.09 -6.89 -11.43
N ASP A 9 7.13 -7.71 -11.27
CA ASP A 9 7.02 -9.19 -11.44
C ASP A 9 6.13 -9.87 -10.35
N GLY A 10 5.31 -9.07 -9.66
CA GLY A 10 4.64 -9.38 -8.40
C GLY A 10 5.61 -9.35 -7.23
N ASP A 11 5.22 -8.80 -6.08
CA ASP A 11 5.95 -9.09 -4.83
C ASP A 11 5.81 -10.61 -4.54
N PRO A 12 6.88 -11.41 -4.68
CA PRO A 12 6.81 -12.85 -4.48
C PRO A 12 6.66 -13.21 -3.00
N MET A 13 6.99 -12.28 -2.08
CA MET A 13 6.85 -12.48 -0.65
C MET A 13 5.43 -12.17 -0.19
N VAL A 14 4.81 -11.11 -0.73
CA VAL A 14 3.42 -10.75 -0.45
C VAL A 14 2.70 -10.35 -1.74
N LEU A 15 2.01 -11.30 -2.34
CA LEU A 15 1.39 -11.09 -3.65
C LEU A 15 0.35 -9.94 -3.61
N PRO A 16 0.36 -8.99 -4.58
CA PRO A 16 -0.51 -7.81 -4.59
C PRO A 16 -2.01 -8.12 -4.43
N ARG A 17 -2.46 -9.28 -4.91
CA ARG A 17 -3.86 -9.74 -4.76
C ARG A 17 -4.32 -9.80 -3.29
N TYR A 18 -3.41 -10.05 -2.34
CA TYR A 18 -3.76 -10.11 -0.92
C TYR A 18 -4.09 -8.70 -0.38
N SER A 19 -3.38 -7.68 -0.86
CA SER A 19 -3.67 -6.28 -0.54
C SER A 19 -5.02 -5.85 -1.12
N HIS A 20 -5.34 -6.28 -2.35
CA HIS A 20 -6.67 -6.06 -2.95
C HIS A 20 -7.78 -6.74 -2.15
N LEU A 21 -7.59 -8.01 -1.77
CA LEU A 21 -8.56 -8.74 -0.96
C LEU A 21 -8.80 -8.04 0.39
N LEU A 22 -7.73 -7.69 1.10
CA LEU A 22 -7.82 -7.05 2.41
C LEU A 22 -8.53 -5.69 2.33
N ALA A 23 -8.22 -4.88 1.31
CA ALA A 23 -8.88 -3.59 1.11
C ALA A 23 -10.37 -3.76 0.73
N GLY A 24 -10.73 -4.79 -0.02
CA GLY A 24 -12.13 -5.08 -0.36
C GLY A 24 -12.97 -5.58 0.82
N LEU A 25 -12.34 -6.19 1.82
CA LEU A 25 -13.02 -6.71 3.02
C LEU A 25 -13.23 -5.66 4.12
N LEU A 26 -12.49 -4.54 4.07
CA LEU A 26 -12.50 -3.55 5.14
C LEU A 26 -13.19 -2.25 4.67
N PRO A 27 -14.27 -1.82 5.36
CA PRO A 27 -14.93 -0.57 5.04
C PRO A 27 -13.95 0.61 5.05
N GLN A 28 -14.05 1.46 4.03
CA GLN A 28 -13.24 2.68 3.89
C GLN A 28 -11.72 2.43 3.89
N ALA A 29 -11.28 1.22 3.53
CA ALA A 29 -9.86 0.97 3.33
C ALA A 29 -9.34 1.74 2.11
N ARG A 30 -8.16 2.34 2.26
CA ARG A 30 -7.41 2.99 1.19
C ARG A 30 -6.30 2.03 0.76
N LEU A 31 -6.29 1.65 -0.51
CA LEU A 31 -5.26 0.80 -1.11
C LEU A 31 -4.31 1.64 -1.97
N LYS A 32 -3.01 1.48 -1.76
CA LYS A 32 -1.95 2.06 -2.58
C LYS A 32 -1.07 0.95 -3.16
N ILE A 33 -0.95 0.91 -4.48
CA ILE A 33 -0.03 0.00 -5.19
C ILE A 33 1.07 0.86 -5.84
N TYR A 34 2.33 0.51 -5.59
CA TYR A 34 3.49 1.18 -6.16
C TYR A 34 4.01 0.39 -7.36
N PRO A 35 4.05 0.99 -8.57
CA PRO A 35 4.44 0.25 -9.76
C PRO A 35 5.91 -0.20 -9.70
N ASP A 36 6.22 -1.37 -10.26
CA ASP A 36 7.59 -1.88 -10.52
C ASP A 36 8.52 -1.91 -9.29
N SER A 37 7.97 -2.14 -8.10
CA SER A 37 8.70 -2.00 -6.83
C SER A 37 8.66 -3.23 -5.92
N ALA A 38 7.79 -4.20 -6.21
CA ALA A 38 7.63 -5.46 -5.48
C ALA A 38 7.65 -5.23 -3.95
N HIS A 39 8.34 -6.10 -3.20
CA HIS A 39 8.44 -5.97 -1.75
C HIS A 39 9.18 -4.69 -1.30
N GLY A 40 10.05 -4.15 -2.16
CA GLY A 40 10.85 -2.97 -1.88
C GLY A 40 10.10 -1.65 -1.97
N SER A 41 8.80 -1.67 -2.27
CA SER A 41 7.95 -0.48 -2.47
C SER A 41 8.10 0.58 -1.38
N LEU A 42 8.15 0.17 -0.11
CA LEU A 42 8.30 1.07 1.02
C LEU A 42 9.62 1.87 0.98
N PHE A 43 10.71 1.24 0.56
CA PHE A 43 12.03 1.88 0.52
C PHE A 43 12.21 2.72 -0.75
N GLN A 44 11.70 2.20 -1.87
CA GLN A 44 11.78 2.85 -3.18
C GLN A 44 10.89 4.10 -3.24
N HIS A 45 9.72 4.07 -2.61
CA HIS A 45 8.73 5.16 -2.57
C HIS A 45 8.56 5.77 -1.17
N HIS A 46 9.62 5.79 -0.36
CA HIS A 46 9.56 6.20 1.05
C HIS A 46 8.89 7.56 1.29
N ALA A 47 9.15 8.56 0.46
CA ALA A 47 8.54 9.89 0.60
C ALA A 47 7.03 9.87 0.34
N GLU A 48 6.60 9.17 -0.71
CA GLU A 48 5.19 9.03 -1.06
C GLU A 48 4.44 8.18 -0.04
N PHE A 49 5.08 7.11 0.44
CA PHE A 49 4.54 6.28 1.51
C PHE A 49 4.36 7.08 2.81
N ALA A 50 5.37 7.85 3.23
CA ALA A 50 5.29 8.66 4.43
C ALA A 50 4.15 9.68 4.34
N ALA A 51 4.01 10.37 3.21
CA ALA A 51 2.90 11.29 2.98
C ALA A 51 1.53 10.60 3.02
N GLY A 52 1.42 9.39 2.46
CA GLY A 52 0.19 8.60 2.51
C GLY A 52 -0.20 8.17 3.93
N VAL A 53 0.78 7.77 4.74
CA VAL A 53 0.58 7.43 6.16
C VAL A 53 0.20 8.67 6.96
N GLU A 54 0.89 9.78 6.77
CA GLU A 54 0.57 11.05 7.44
C GLU A 54 -0.87 11.47 7.13
N ALA A 55 -1.23 11.54 5.86
CA ALA A 55 -2.60 11.85 5.43
C ALA A 55 -3.62 10.87 6.03
N PHE A 56 -3.28 9.59 6.15
CA PHE A 56 -4.15 8.61 6.80
C PHE A 56 -4.38 8.91 8.28
N LEU A 57 -3.33 9.27 9.01
CA LEU A 57 -3.39 9.55 10.44
C LEU A 57 -4.06 10.89 10.76
N THR A 58 -3.94 11.89 9.88
CA THR A 58 -4.52 13.23 10.08
C THR A 58 -5.97 13.35 9.62
N ASP A 59 -6.45 12.47 8.72
CA ASP A 59 -7.84 12.43 8.21
C ASP A 59 -8.90 12.14 9.29
N SER A 60 -8.46 11.75 10.50
CA SER A 60 -9.34 11.33 11.60
C SER A 60 -9.58 12.44 12.65
N GLN A 61 -9.17 13.68 12.36
CA GLN A 61 -9.44 14.86 13.19
C GLN A 61 -10.73 15.58 12.82
#